data_AF-A0A2M9AAQ0-F1
#
_entry.id   AF-A0A2M9AAQ0-F1
#
_cell.length_a   1.000
_cell.length_b   1.000
_cell.length_c   1.000
_cell.angle_alpha   90.00
_cell.angle_beta   90.00
_cell.angle_gamma   90.00
#
_symmetry.space_group_name_H-M   'P 1'
#
loop_
_entity.id
_entity.type
_entity.pdbx_description
1 polymer ?
#
loop_
_entity_poly.entity_id
_entity_poly.type
_entity_poly.pdbx_seq_one_letter_code
_entity_poly.pdbx_strand_id
1 'polypeptide(L)'
;MSEENQELHSPTTDEKISSLLALIEEQRNSRYESHFDEILDGFEDFLISRPEPPREWQERFDASGKKFDYWQIVLPQDFQDPFEDDLGNIRRLRNEFSDTKPTMALEHMLISRNYFLYENGHAAPVPAPQPILMLESMDDENSKIDWDCCFTLFGDGSFYAYNLNQDDEEELGEDFKSILKDRIGVLSELRMIVPAEGRDYGFLHS
;
A
#
# COMPACT_ATOMS: atom_id res chain seq x y z
N MET A 1 13.69 -47.11 22.34
CA MET A 1 13.40 -45.66 22.32
C MET A 1 12.26 -45.49 21.36
N SER A 2 11.07 -45.19 21.88
CA SER A 2 9.88 -44.93 21.08
C SER A 2 10.04 -43.56 20.44
N GLU A 3 10.22 -43.53 19.12
CA GLU A 3 10.07 -42.31 18.33
C GLU A 3 8.61 -41.87 18.49
N GLU A 4 8.40 -40.80 19.26
CA GLU A 4 7.12 -40.08 19.27
C GLU A 4 6.94 -39.50 17.87
N ASN A 5 6.12 -40.18 17.09
CA ASN A 5 5.55 -39.68 15.85
C ASN A 5 4.63 -38.53 16.26
N GLN A 6 5.19 -37.34 16.48
CA GLN A 6 4.41 -36.12 16.63
C GLN A 6 3.69 -35.92 15.30
N GLU A 7 2.42 -36.32 15.24
CA GLU A 7 1.54 -35.95 14.15
C GLU A 7 1.65 -34.44 13.99
N LEU A 8 2.11 -34.01 12.81
CA LEU A 8 2.19 -32.61 12.44
C LEU A 8 0.77 -32.04 12.53
N HIS A 9 0.48 -31.37 13.64
CA HIS A 9 -0.79 -30.72 13.85
C HIS A 9 -0.98 -29.68 12.75
N SER A 10 -1.97 -29.92 11.89
CA SER A 10 -2.40 -28.95 10.89
C SER A 10 -3.42 -28.03 11.56
N PRO A 11 -3.12 -26.74 11.75
CA PRO A 11 -4.03 -25.83 12.43
C PRO A 11 -5.31 -25.65 11.63
N THR A 12 -6.42 -25.56 12.35
CA THR A 12 -7.75 -25.22 11.82
C THR A 12 -7.77 -23.78 11.28
N THR A 13 -8.79 -23.45 10.49
CA THR A 13 -8.98 -22.07 9.99
C THR A 13 -9.08 -21.06 11.13
N ASP A 14 -9.79 -21.40 12.21
CA ASP A 14 -9.94 -20.52 13.37
C ASP A 14 -8.62 -20.31 14.12
N GLU A 15 -7.78 -21.35 14.22
CA GLU A 15 -6.43 -21.25 14.81
C GLU A 15 -5.50 -20.40 13.95
N LYS A 16 -5.56 -20.54 12.61
CA LYS A 16 -4.79 -19.70 11.68
C LYS A 16 -5.20 -18.23 11.78
N ILE A 17 -6.52 -17.94 11.79
CA ILE A 17 -7.06 -16.59 11.97
C ILE A 17 -6.62 -16.01 13.31
N SER A 18 -6.72 -16.78 14.39
CA SER A 18 -6.30 -16.35 15.73
C SER A 18 -4.80 -16.06 15.79
N SER A 19 -3.99 -16.83 15.07
CA SER A 19 -2.53 -16.62 15.00
C SER A 19 -2.18 -15.36 14.22
N LEU A 20 -2.86 -15.10 13.10
CA LEU A 20 -2.72 -13.86 12.34
C LEU A 20 -3.14 -12.64 13.19
N LEU A 21 -4.27 -12.73 13.89
CA LEU A 21 -4.74 -11.69 14.81
C LEU A 21 -3.71 -11.40 15.91
N ALA A 22 -3.09 -12.44 16.47
CA ALA A 22 -2.05 -12.28 17.49
C ALA A 22 -0.81 -11.57 16.94
N LEU A 23 -0.38 -11.92 15.72
CA LEU A 23 0.73 -11.24 15.03
C LEU A 23 0.43 -9.75 14.80
N ILE A 24 -0.80 -9.43 14.40
CA ILE A 24 -1.25 -8.04 14.19
C ILE A 24 -1.21 -7.28 15.50
N GLU A 25 -1.78 -7.82 16.58
CA GLU A 25 -1.76 -7.16 17.88
C GLU A 25 -0.34 -7.01 18.44
N GLU A 26 0.58 -7.94 18.14
CA GLU A 26 2.00 -7.79 18.46
C GLU A 26 2.63 -6.63 17.69
N GLN A 27 2.39 -6.55 16.37
CA GLN A 27 2.90 -5.49 15.50
C GLN A 27 2.26 -4.12 15.76
N ARG A 28 1.03 -4.08 16.28
CA ARG A 28 0.38 -2.85 16.73
C ARG A 28 1.13 -2.16 17.87
N ASN A 29 1.94 -2.90 18.61
CA ASN A 29 2.84 -2.35 19.63
C ASN A 29 4.16 -1.82 19.04
N SER A 30 4.44 -2.07 17.76
CA SER A 30 5.52 -1.42 17.03
C SER A 30 5.20 0.06 16.88
N ARG A 31 6.11 0.93 17.31
CA ARG A 31 5.93 2.39 17.24
C ARG A 31 6.33 2.89 15.87
N TYR A 32 5.45 2.73 14.88
CA TYR A 32 5.54 3.57 13.67
C TYR A 32 5.13 4.99 14.04
N GLU A 33 5.98 5.97 13.68
CA GLU A 33 5.66 7.39 13.77
C GLU A 33 5.16 7.83 12.40
N SER A 34 4.01 8.50 12.38
CA SER A 34 3.40 8.97 11.14
C SER A 34 4.27 10.07 10.51
N HIS A 35 4.49 9.95 9.20
CA HIS A 35 5.20 10.94 8.38
C HIS A 35 4.25 11.66 7.41
N PHE A 36 2.95 11.58 7.65
CA PHE A 36 1.92 12.10 6.74
C PHE A 36 2.10 13.58 6.37
N ASP A 37 2.32 14.46 7.35
CA ASP A 37 2.53 15.87 7.06
C ASP A 37 3.80 16.11 6.24
N GLU A 38 4.87 15.35 6.50
CA GLU A 38 6.13 15.43 5.73
C GLU A 38 5.94 14.97 4.28
N ILE A 39 5.14 13.91 4.08
CA ILE A 39 4.75 13.42 2.75
C ILE A 39 3.99 14.51 1.99
N LEU A 40 2.97 15.11 2.62
CA LEU A 40 2.15 16.14 1.99
C LEU A 40 2.97 17.41 1.71
N ASP A 41 3.86 17.81 2.61
CA ASP A 41 4.79 18.93 2.40
C ASP A 41 5.66 18.68 1.15
N GLY A 42 6.20 17.47 1.00
CA GLY A 42 6.96 17.07 -0.19
C GLY A 42 6.15 17.14 -1.49
N PHE A 43 4.86 16.79 -1.43
CA PHE A 43 3.96 16.88 -2.60
C PHE A 43 3.65 18.33 -2.95
N GLU A 44 3.34 19.16 -1.95
CA GLU A 44 3.08 20.59 -2.14
C GLU A 44 4.30 21.30 -2.73
N ASP A 45 5.50 21.06 -2.17
CA ASP A 45 6.75 21.63 -2.65
C ASP A 45 7.06 21.22 -4.10
N PHE A 46 6.82 19.96 -4.45
CA PHE A 46 6.98 19.46 -5.82
C PHE A 46 6.03 20.17 -6.80
N LEU A 47 4.75 20.30 -6.44
CA LEU A 47 3.74 20.94 -7.28
C LEU A 47 3.94 22.46 -7.42
N ILE A 48 4.48 23.12 -6.40
CA ILE A 48 4.80 24.55 -6.42
C ILE A 48 6.07 24.81 -7.21
N SER A 49 7.13 24.03 -6.99
CA SER A 49 8.43 24.22 -7.63
C SER A 49 8.46 23.77 -9.08
N ARG A 50 7.61 22.80 -9.46
CA ARG A 50 7.50 22.19 -10.79
C ARG A 50 8.88 21.90 -11.40
N PRO A 51 9.69 21.05 -10.76
CA PRO A 51 11.02 20.74 -11.27
C PRO A 51 10.90 20.06 -12.63
N GLU A 52 11.90 20.26 -13.49
CA GLU A 52 11.96 19.59 -14.78
C GLU A 52 12.18 18.07 -14.58
N PRO A 53 11.50 17.21 -15.37
CA PRO A 53 11.72 15.77 -15.29
C PRO A 53 13.19 15.41 -15.59
N PRO A 54 13.75 14.37 -14.95
CA PRO A 54 15.07 13.86 -15.30
C PRO A 54 15.19 13.55 -16.79
N ARG A 55 16.39 13.79 -17.36
CA ARG A 55 16.61 13.62 -18.81
C ARG A 55 16.26 12.21 -19.30
N GLU A 56 16.56 11.19 -18.49
CA GLU A 56 16.22 9.79 -18.83
C GLU A 56 14.71 9.55 -18.94
N TRP A 57 13.92 10.21 -18.10
CA TRP A 57 12.45 10.16 -18.18
C TRP A 57 11.95 10.89 -19.42
N GLN A 58 12.49 12.08 -19.72
CA GLN A 58 12.15 12.83 -20.94
C GLN A 58 12.42 11.99 -22.20
N GLU A 59 13.60 11.37 -22.29
CA GLU A 59 13.98 10.51 -23.41
C GLU A 59 13.04 9.30 -23.57
N ARG A 60 12.64 8.66 -22.45
CA ARG A 60 11.66 7.56 -22.46
C ARG A 60 10.27 8.01 -22.90
N PHE A 61 9.82 9.18 -22.45
CA PHE A 61 8.52 9.72 -22.83
C PHE A 61 8.46 10.05 -24.31
N ASP A 62 9.46 10.78 -24.82
CA ASP A 62 9.56 11.14 -26.23
C ASP A 62 9.55 9.89 -27.12
N ALA A 63 10.24 8.83 -26.69
CA ALA A 63 10.26 7.55 -27.39
C ALA A 63 8.92 6.80 -27.33
N SER A 64 8.16 6.93 -26.23
CA SER A 64 6.89 6.21 -26.02
C SER A 64 5.72 6.78 -26.83
N GLY A 65 5.80 8.05 -27.24
CA GLY A 65 4.69 8.77 -27.89
C GLY A 65 3.47 9.00 -27.00
N LYS A 66 3.53 8.62 -25.72
CA LYS A 66 2.48 8.86 -24.72
C LYS A 66 2.65 10.24 -24.10
N LYS A 67 1.54 10.87 -23.74
CA LYS A 67 1.53 12.08 -22.89
C LYS A 67 1.40 11.63 -21.45
N PHE A 68 2.41 11.92 -20.65
CA PHE A 68 2.39 11.72 -19.21
C PHE A 68 2.53 13.07 -18.55
N ASP A 69 1.72 13.33 -17.53
CA ASP A 69 1.89 14.53 -16.72
C ASP A 69 2.89 14.22 -15.61
N TYR A 70 4.12 14.70 -15.77
CA TYR A 70 5.18 14.46 -14.80
C TYR A 70 4.87 15.04 -13.42
N TRP A 71 4.07 16.10 -13.38
CA TRP A 71 3.76 16.79 -12.13
C TRP A 71 2.50 16.25 -11.46
N GLN A 72 1.89 15.19 -11.99
CA GLN A 72 0.71 14.60 -11.39
C GLN A 72 1.05 13.91 -10.07
N ILE A 73 0.29 14.22 -9.02
CA ILE A 73 0.28 13.47 -7.76
C ILE A 73 -0.92 12.53 -7.75
N VAL A 74 -0.66 11.25 -7.49
CA VAL A 74 -1.67 10.20 -7.49
C VAL A 74 -2.11 9.90 -6.06
N LEU A 75 -3.30 10.39 -5.69
CA LEU A 75 -3.97 10.07 -4.41
C LEU A 75 -4.87 8.82 -4.56
N PRO A 76 -5.27 8.14 -3.47
CA PRO A 76 -6.36 7.17 -3.53
C PRO A 76 -7.67 7.82 -4.00
N GLN A 77 -8.53 7.05 -4.67
CA GLN A 77 -9.74 7.57 -5.32
C GLN A 77 -10.68 8.31 -4.36
N ASP A 78 -10.81 7.82 -3.12
CA ASP A 78 -11.64 8.45 -2.07
C ASP A 78 -11.20 9.88 -1.72
N PHE A 79 -9.94 10.23 -2.00
CA PHE A 79 -9.35 11.53 -1.71
C PHE A 79 -9.15 12.39 -2.97
N GLN A 80 -9.62 11.94 -4.13
CA GLN A 80 -9.57 12.71 -5.38
C GLN A 80 -10.92 13.39 -5.64
N ASP A 81 -10.94 14.73 -5.63
CA ASP A 81 -12.02 15.48 -6.23
C ASP A 81 -11.68 15.83 -7.69
N PRO A 82 -12.47 15.37 -8.68
CA PRO A 82 -12.19 15.62 -10.10
C PRO A 82 -12.35 17.10 -10.50
N PHE A 83 -12.87 17.95 -9.61
CA PHE A 83 -13.01 19.39 -9.84
C PHE A 83 -11.92 20.24 -9.17
N GLU A 84 -11.07 19.63 -8.34
CA GLU A 84 -9.92 20.30 -7.70
C GLU A 84 -8.63 19.96 -8.47
N ASP A 85 -7.66 20.88 -8.42
CA ASP A 85 -6.30 20.55 -8.86
C ASP A 85 -5.57 19.71 -7.80
N ASP A 86 -4.42 19.13 -8.16
CA ASP A 86 -3.66 18.26 -7.25
C ASP A 86 -3.31 18.97 -5.94
N LEU A 87 -2.99 20.28 -6.00
CA LEU A 87 -2.68 21.07 -4.82
C LEU A 87 -3.92 21.29 -3.92
N GLY A 88 -5.09 21.51 -4.52
CA GLY A 88 -6.37 21.57 -3.84
C GLY A 88 -6.72 20.25 -3.16
N ASN A 89 -6.53 19.13 -3.85
CA ASN A 89 -6.74 17.79 -3.31
C ASN A 89 -5.80 17.49 -2.12
N ILE A 90 -4.51 17.86 -2.21
CA ILE A 90 -3.56 17.70 -1.09
C ILE A 90 -3.98 18.53 0.12
N ARG A 91 -4.40 19.79 -0.08
CA ARG A 91 -4.87 20.64 1.03
C ARG A 91 -6.15 20.10 1.68
N ARG A 92 -7.06 19.53 0.89
CA ARG A 92 -8.26 18.87 1.40
C ARG A 92 -7.90 17.65 2.23
N LEU A 93 -7.04 16.80 1.70
CA LEU A 93 -6.52 15.63 2.39
C LEU A 93 -5.87 16.01 3.72
N ARG A 94 -5.05 17.06 3.76
CA ARG A 94 -4.49 17.59 5.01
C ARG A 94 -5.56 18.02 6.01
N ASN A 95 -6.57 18.74 5.55
CA ASN A 95 -7.66 19.21 6.42
C ASN A 95 -8.52 18.06 6.97
N GLU A 96 -8.68 16.98 6.20
CA GLU A 96 -9.42 15.78 6.64
C GLU A 96 -8.75 15.10 7.83
N PHE A 97 -7.41 15.07 7.83
CA PHE A 97 -6.59 14.45 8.88
C PHE A 97 -6.00 15.47 9.87
N SER A 98 -6.55 16.70 9.96
CA SER A 98 -6.02 17.71 10.90
C SER A 98 -6.23 17.33 12.37
N ASP A 99 -7.31 16.61 12.66
CA ASP A 99 -7.70 16.19 14.01
C ASP A 99 -7.63 14.68 14.23
N THR A 100 -7.34 13.90 13.18
CA THR A 100 -7.33 12.44 13.20
C THR A 100 -6.04 11.93 12.57
N LYS A 101 -5.41 10.93 13.18
CA LYS A 101 -4.21 10.33 12.59
C LYS A 101 -4.58 9.53 11.35
N PRO A 102 -3.85 9.69 10.24
CA PRO A 102 -4.01 8.84 9.07
C PRO A 102 -3.57 7.41 9.39
N THR A 103 -4.07 6.47 8.58
CA THR A 103 -3.70 5.07 8.69
C THR A 103 -2.34 4.80 8.05
N MET A 104 -1.67 3.74 8.51
CA MET A 104 -0.46 3.23 7.88
C MET A 104 -0.71 2.85 6.41
N ALA A 105 -1.87 2.27 6.10
CA ALA A 105 -2.21 1.95 4.72
C ALA A 105 -2.25 3.20 3.82
N LEU A 106 -2.83 4.30 4.30
CA LEU A 106 -2.87 5.56 3.55
C LEU A 106 -1.46 6.11 3.30
N GLU A 107 -0.63 6.24 4.34
CA GLU A 107 0.74 6.75 4.19
C GLU A 107 1.57 5.89 3.24
N HIS A 108 1.45 4.57 3.36
CA HIS A 108 2.11 3.64 2.45
C HIS A 108 1.68 3.86 0.99
N MET A 109 0.38 3.99 0.72
CA MET A 109 -0.14 4.23 -0.62
C MET A 109 0.33 5.57 -1.20
N LEU A 110 0.35 6.64 -0.39
CA LEU A 110 0.84 7.94 -0.83
C LEU A 110 2.31 7.85 -1.25
N ILE A 111 3.14 7.17 -0.45
CA ILE A 111 4.55 6.99 -0.76
C ILE A 111 4.75 6.10 -2.00
N SER A 112 4.09 4.94 -2.07
CA SER A 112 4.31 3.98 -3.16
C SER A 112 3.83 4.50 -4.52
N ARG A 113 2.67 5.16 -4.56
CA ARG A 113 2.11 5.75 -5.81
C ARG A 113 2.90 6.94 -6.32
N ASN A 114 3.53 7.68 -5.42
CA ASN A 114 4.30 8.88 -5.73
C ASN A 114 5.79 8.68 -5.52
N TYR A 115 6.25 7.42 -5.56
CA TYR A 115 7.62 7.04 -5.27
C TYR A 115 8.66 7.80 -6.13
N PHE A 116 8.27 8.17 -7.36
CA PHE A 116 9.13 8.93 -8.27
C PHE A 116 9.59 10.28 -7.69
N LEU A 117 8.86 10.89 -6.76
CA LEU A 117 9.29 12.14 -6.09
C LEU A 117 10.55 11.89 -5.28
N TYR A 118 10.59 10.77 -4.56
CA TYR A 118 11.72 10.40 -3.70
C TYR A 118 12.88 9.86 -4.54
N GLU A 119 12.59 8.99 -5.52
CA GLU A 119 13.60 8.40 -6.41
C GLU A 119 14.40 9.47 -7.17
N ASN A 120 13.73 10.51 -7.65
CA ASN A 120 14.34 11.57 -8.45
C ASN A 120 14.88 12.73 -7.59
N GLY A 121 14.79 12.64 -6.25
CA GLY A 121 15.29 13.67 -5.34
C GLY A 121 14.48 14.97 -5.37
N HIS A 122 13.19 14.89 -5.72
CA HIS A 122 12.26 16.02 -5.67
C HIS A 122 11.64 16.23 -4.29
N ALA A 123 11.60 15.18 -3.47
CA ALA A 123 11.24 15.23 -2.05
C ALA A 123 12.33 14.56 -1.22
N ALA A 124 12.41 14.93 0.07
CA ALA A 124 13.29 14.24 1.01
C ALA A 124 12.78 12.81 1.24
N PRO A 125 13.66 11.79 1.35
CA PRO A 125 13.24 10.44 1.71
C PRO A 125 12.55 10.42 3.08
N VAL A 126 11.41 9.72 3.18
CA VAL A 126 10.60 9.61 4.40
C VAL A 126 10.33 8.15 4.72
N PRO A 127 10.43 7.68 5.99
CA PRO A 127 10.06 6.33 6.42
C PRO A 127 8.61 5.96 6.10
N ALA A 128 8.40 4.89 5.35
CA ALA A 128 7.12 4.32 4.99
C ALA A 128 6.71 3.21 5.97
N PRO A 129 5.41 3.04 6.17
CA PRO A 129 4.86 1.93 6.93
C PRO A 129 5.25 0.59 6.29
N GLN A 130 5.78 -0.32 7.13
CA GLN A 130 6.06 -1.69 6.71
C GLN A 130 4.81 -2.54 6.87
N PRO A 131 4.34 -3.22 5.80
CA PRO A 131 3.23 -4.14 5.90
C PRO A 131 3.66 -5.40 6.63
N ILE A 132 2.71 -5.97 7.36
CA ILE A 132 2.88 -7.20 8.12
C ILE A 132 2.48 -8.43 7.31
N LEU A 133 1.69 -8.22 6.26
CA LEU A 133 1.27 -9.25 5.32
C LEU A 133 1.02 -8.61 3.96
N MET A 134 1.60 -9.21 2.92
CA MET A 134 1.28 -8.91 1.53
C MET A 134 0.95 -10.21 0.81
N LEU A 135 -0.17 -10.18 0.11
CA LEU A 135 -0.72 -11.29 -0.65
C LEU A 135 -0.97 -10.84 -2.09
N GLU A 136 -0.67 -11.71 -3.05
CA GLU A 136 -0.92 -11.47 -4.47
C GLU A 136 -1.49 -12.74 -5.12
N SER A 137 -2.32 -12.56 -6.15
CA SER A 137 -2.78 -13.65 -7.00
C SER A 137 -1.64 -14.15 -7.86
N MET A 138 -1.70 -15.44 -8.21
CA MET A 138 -0.79 -16.04 -9.18
C MET A 138 -1.58 -16.44 -10.41
N ASP A 139 -0.98 -16.21 -11.57
CA ASP A 139 -1.43 -16.80 -12.82
C ASP A 139 -1.03 -18.29 -12.87
N ASP A 140 -1.70 -19.11 -12.03
CA ASP A 140 -1.55 -20.56 -12.03
C ASP A 140 -2.71 -21.19 -12.83
N GLU A 141 -2.39 -22.08 -13.77
CA GLU A 141 -3.38 -22.97 -14.37
C GLU A 141 -4.03 -23.80 -13.23
N ASN A 142 -5.33 -23.59 -12.99
CA ASN A 142 -6.19 -24.10 -11.90
C ASN A 142 -6.43 -23.15 -10.71
N SER A 143 -5.91 -21.92 -10.71
CA SER A 143 -6.35 -20.88 -9.79
C SER A 143 -7.82 -20.52 -10.06
N LYS A 144 -8.58 -20.23 -9.00
CA LYS A 144 -9.92 -19.63 -9.10
C LYS A 144 -9.87 -18.10 -9.26
N ILE A 145 -8.69 -17.52 -9.08
CA ILE A 145 -8.42 -16.10 -9.23
C ILE A 145 -7.70 -15.96 -10.57
N ASP A 146 -8.42 -15.54 -11.60
CA ASP A 146 -7.92 -15.31 -12.97
C ASP A 146 -7.63 -13.82 -13.25
N TRP A 147 -7.63 -12.97 -12.22
CA TRP A 147 -7.33 -11.55 -12.28
C TRP A 147 -6.22 -11.15 -11.29
N ASP A 148 -5.57 -10.02 -11.58
CA ASP A 148 -4.56 -9.42 -10.69
C ASP A 148 -5.27 -8.92 -9.42
N CYS A 149 -5.00 -9.57 -8.29
CA CYS A 149 -5.57 -9.25 -7.00
C CYS A 149 -4.46 -9.14 -5.97
N CYS A 150 -4.47 -8.08 -5.17
CA CYS A 150 -3.50 -7.91 -4.09
C CYS A 150 -4.16 -7.47 -2.79
N PHE A 151 -3.53 -7.82 -1.67
CA PHE A 151 -3.95 -7.44 -0.33
C PHE A 151 -2.72 -7.15 0.52
N THR A 152 -2.70 -6.00 1.17
CA THR A 152 -1.61 -5.51 2.00
C THR A 152 -2.17 -5.07 3.36
N LEU A 153 -1.61 -5.59 4.44
CA LEU A 153 -2.05 -5.33 5.81
C LEU A 153 -0.94 -4.67 6.62
N PHE A 154 -1.30 -3.73 7.49
CA PHE A 154 -0.37 -2.97 8.32
C PHE A 154 -0.57 -3.22 9.82
N GLY A 155 0.43 -2.81 10.61
CA GLY A 155 0.47 -3.06 12.06
C GLY A 155 -0.64 -2.36 12.85
N ASP A 156 -1.19 -1.25 12.36
CA ASP A 156 -2.33 -0.56 12.97
C ASP A 156 -3.69 -1.25 12.68
N GLY A 157 -3.69 -2.29 11.82
CA GLY A 157 -4.88 -3.02 11.38
C GLY A 157 -5.52 -2.47 10.11
N SER A 158 -5.00 -1.35 9.57
CA SER A 158 -5.42 -0.84 8.27
C SER A 158 -4.90 -1.72 7.13
N PHE A 159 -5.57 -1.66 5.99
CA PHE A 159 -5.22 -2.47 4.83
C PHE A 159 -5.47 -1.71 3.53
N TYR A 160 -4.78 -2.14 2.48
CA TYR A 160 -5.04 -1.80 1.10
C TYR A 160 -5.32 -3.08 0.33
N ALA A 161 -6.30 -3.05 -0.57
CA ALA A 161 -6.58 -4.17 -1.45
C ALA A 161 -6.93 -3.70 -2.86
N TYR A 162 -6.63 -4.54 -3.83
CA TYR A 162 -7.03 -4.34 -5.22
C TYR A 162 -7.76 -5.57 -5.73
N ASN A 163 -8.91 -5.33 -6.34
CA ASN A 163 -9.70 -6.32 -7.07
C ASN A 163 -10.10 -7.55 -6.24
N LEU A 164 -10.44 -7.36 -4.96
CA LEU A 164 -10.91 -8.47 -4.10
C LEU A 164 -12.25 -9.06 -4.58
N ASN A 165 -13.02 -8.31 -5.38
CA ASN A 165 -14.39 -8.63 -5.77
C ASN A 165 -14.60 -8.84 -7.27
N GLN A 166 -13.54 -8.87 -8.08
CA GLN A 166 -13.66 -8.93 -9.56
C GLN A 166 -14.30 -7.68 -10.16
N ASP A 167 -14.13 -6.53 -9.51
CA ASP A 167 -14.68 -5.24 -9.90
C ASP A 167 -13.62 -4.26 -10.41
N ASP A 168 -12.35 -4.67 -10.43
CA ASP A 168 -11.20 -3.81 -10.72
C ASP A 168 -11.14 -2.57 -9.79
N GLU A 169 -11.71 -2.67 -8.58
CA GLU A 169 -11.73 -1.58 -7.60
C GLU A 169 -10.60 -1.70 -6.57
N GLU A 170 -10.16 -0.54 -6.10
CA GLU A 170 -9.23 -0.38 -4.99
C GLU A 170 -10.02 -0.15 -3.70
N GLU A 171 -9.60 -0.78 -2.61
CA GLU A 171 -10.18 -0.57 -1.29
C GLU A 171 -9.09 -0.18 -0.30
N LEU A 172 -9.23 0.98 0.32
CA LEU A 172 -8.46 1.41 1.47
C LEU A 172 -9.34 1.31 2.71
N GLY A 173 -8.93 0.50 3.68
CA GLY A 173 -9.73 0.26 4.88
C GLY A 173 -8.95 0.41 6.18
N GLU A 174 -9.68 0.76 7.24
CA GLU A 174 -9.12 1.03 8.57
C GLU A 174 -9.08 -0.21 9.48
N ASP A 175 -9.97 -1.19 9.25
CA ASP A 175 -10.08 -2.40 10.08
C ASP A 175 -10.19 -3.67 9.25
N PHE A 176 -9.09 -4.41 9.15
CA PHE A 176 -9.04 -5.69 8.45
C PHE A 176 -9.98 -6.77 9.04
N LYS A 177 -10.38 -6.68 10.31
CA LYS A 177 -11.24 -7.70 10.95
C LYS A 177 -12.60 -7.78 10.25
N SER A 178 -13.07 -6.67 9.70
CA SER A 178 -14.30 -6.59 8.92
C SER A 178 -14.17 -7.39 7.61
N ILE A 179 -13.06 -7.23 6.89
CA ILE A 179 -12.79 -7.90 5.61
C ILE A 179 -12.41 -9.36 5.78
N LEU A 180 -11.70 -9.73 6.85
CA LEU A 180 -11.19 -11.09 7.02
C LEU A 180 -12.32 -12.12 6.96
N LYS A 181 -13.44 -11.87 7.63
CA LYS A 181 -14.57 -12.83 7.65
C LYS A 181 -15.22 -12.97 6.28
N ASP A 182 -15.40 -11.87 5.60
CA ASP A 182 -16.12 -11.83 4.32
C ASP A 182 -15.26 -12.34 3.17
N ARG A 183 -13.92 -12.19 3.29
CA ARG A 183 -12.97 -12.44 2.20
C ARG A 183 -11.96 -13.54 2.47
N ILE A 184 -12.05 -14.27 3.58
CA ILE A 184 -11.09 -15.35 3.91
C ILE A 184 -10.93 -16.36 2.77
N GLY A 185 -12.01 -16.67 2.05
CA GLY A 185 -11.96 -17.58 0.92
C GLY A 185 -11.03 -17.10 -0.19
N VAL A 186 -11.14 -15.82 -0.58
CA VAL A 186 -10.25 -15.20 -1.59
C VAL A 186 -8.82 -15.10 -1.05
N LEU A 187 -8.65 -14.53 0.16
CA LEU A 187 -7.34 -14.35 0.77
C LEU A 187 -6.57 -15.66 0.96
N SER A 188 -7.28 -16.77 1.20
CA SER A 188 -6.66 -18.10 1.38
C SER A 188 -6.08 -18.72 0.11
N GLU A 189 -6.49 -18.23 -1.06
CA GLU A 189 -6.02 -18.71 -2.37
C GLU A 189 -4.87 -17.82 -2.90
N LEU A 190 -4.65 -16.64 -2.29
CA LEU A 190 -3.53 -15.75 -2.61
C LEU A 190 -2.22 -16.27 -2.01
N ARG A 191 -1.09 -15.90 -2.63
CA ARG A 191 0.23 -16.25 -2.13
C ARG A 191 0.86 -15.09 -1.38
N MET A 192 1.55 -15.42 -0.30
CA MET A 192 2.39 -14.46 0.41
C MET A 192 3.54 -14.02 -0.49
N ILE A 193 3.69 -12.71 -0.64
CA ILE A 193 4.82 -12.10 -1.34
C ILE A 193 5.75 -11.43 -0.35
N VAL A 194 7.05 -11.48 -0.63
CA VAL A 194 8.02 -10.66 0.06
C VAL A 194 8.13 -9.38 -0.76
N PRO A 195 7.68 -8.24 -0.23
CA PRO A 195 7.71 -7.00 -0.97
C PRO A 195 9.11 -6.57 -1.38
N ALA A 196 9.21 -6.04 -2.59
CA ALA A 196 10.45 -5.59 -3.20
C ALA A 196 10.65 -4.08 -2.99
N GLU A 197 11.85 -3.71 -2.55
CA GLU A 197 12.27 -2.31 -2.44
C GLU A 197 12.11 -1.57 -3.78
N GLY A 198 11.58 -0.34 -3.73
CA GLY A 198 11.33 0.53 -4.88
C GLY A 198 10.02 0.26 -5.64
N ARG A 199 9.51 -0.98 -5.64
CA ARG A 199 8.26 -1.34 -6.33
C ARG A 199 7.06 -1.39 -5.39
N ASP A 200 7.23 -2.05 -4.25
CA ASP A 200 6.19 -2.21 -3.23
C ASP A 200 6.43 -1.29 -2.03
N TYR A 201 7.67 -0.84 -1.86
CA TYR A 201 8.09 0.17 -0.91
C TYR A 201 8.69 1.34 -1.67
N GLY A 202 8.13 2.54 -1.59
CA GLY A 202 8.98 3.70 -1.87
C GLY A 202 10.21 3.65 -0.96
N PHE A 203 11.40 3.99 -1.49
CA PHE A 203 12.68 3.80 -0.78
C PHE A 203 12.67 4.35 0.65
N LEU A 204 12.92 3.45 1.62
CA LEU A 204 13.25 3.80 3.00
C LEU A 204 14.65 3.30 3.30
N HIS A 205 15.58 4.21 3.55
CA HIS A 205 16.86 3.79 4.08
C HIS A 205 16.72 3.28 5.52
N SER A 206 17.36 2.13 5.76
CA SER A 206 17.61 1.50 7.07
C SER A 206 18.51 2.33 7.97
#